data_AF-A0A961G666-F1
#
_entry.id   AF-A0A961G666-F1
#
_cell.length_a   1.000
_cell.length_b   1.000
_cell.length_c   1.000
_cell.angle_alpha   90.00
_cell.angle_beta   90.00
_cell.angle_gamma   90.00
#
_symmetry.space_group_name_H-M   'P 1'
#
loop_
_entity.id
_entity.type
_entity.pdbx_description
1 polymer ?
#
loop_
_entity_poly.entity_id
_entity_poly.type
_entity_poly.pdbx_seq_one_letter_code
_entity_poly.pdbx_strand_id
1 'polypeptide(L)'
;RDENGIRRTDHLVDVDLCPHGAENLPKTVTHLHGGHVPAAVDGYPEHTFLPGQSETYVYPNNQQASTLWYHDHSLGITRLNVYAGMAAFYLVRDANELALDLPTGEFEIPMAFQDRSFNPDGSLLYPSAWQQHFFGDFQLVNGKVWPYVEVKRAKYRFRWLAGANARTYSISFDNGMSFELIGVEGGFIESPITLTEITLGPAERADVIVDFSQFAPGTEIILQNSAPAPYPAGSGDPVPNLMKFIVTADTGPTPPTPTSLTTIEQLDINDAVAFREFELTRDNNDPCTGSVWLINGLGWNDITEIVDLGTTEVWDFINPSGIMHPMHMHLVFFQVVERQPFDVIDGEIVPVGDPLPPGPEEQGWKDTVKVGPNEIVRVIARFEDYTGLYAYHCHILEHEDHEMMRQFKVVCRADLTGSSDPNDPSYGMPDGDADGDDFFFYLDAFATADFAICDLTGSSDPNDPTFDIPDGDCDGDDFFRYLDLFAAGCP
;
A
#
# COMPACT_ATOMS: atom_id res chain seq x y z
N ARG A 1 2.83 19.70 11.25
CA ARG A 1 3.06 20.97 12.00
C ARG A 1 4.10 21.79 11.23
N ASP A 2 4.17 23.10 11.41
CA ASP A 2 5.23 23.94 10.84
C ASP A 2 6.54 23.85 11.67
N GLU A 3 7.55 24.61 11.27
CA GLU A 3 8.86 24.68 11.95
C GLU A 3 8.80 25.21 13.39
N ASN A 4 7.72 25.89 13.77
CA ASN A 4 7.46 26.39 15.11
C ASN A 4 6.58 25.43 15.93
N GLY A 5 6.26 24.26 15.37
CA GLY A 5 5.37 23.29 16.00
C GLY A 5 3.90 23.69 15.95
N ILE A 6 3.51 24.70 15.17
CA ILE A 6 2.10 25.11 15.00
C ILE A 6 1.41 24.12 14.04
N ARG A 7 0.15 23.78 14.32
CA ARG A 7 -0.65 22.91 13.44
C ARG A 7 -0.87 23.65 12.11
N ARG A 8 -0.49 23.02 11.00
CA ARG A 8 -0.79 23.57 9.67
C ARG A 8 -2.27 23.41 9.39
N THR A 9 -2.88 24.46 8.85
CA THR A 9 -4.27 24.50 8.39
C THR A 9 -4.36 24.75 6.89
N ASP A 10 -3.21 24.77 6.21
CA ASP A 10 -3.06 24.97 4.77
C ASP A 10 -2.14 23.88 4.18
N HIS A 11 -2.29 23.60 2.89
CA HIS A 11 -1.47 22.65 2.14
C HIS A 11 -0.02 23.15 2.00
N LEU A 12 0.93 22.22 1.89
CA LEU A 12 2.36 22.56 1.70
C LEU A 12 2.67 22.94 0.25
N VAL A 13 1.91 22.40 -0.69
CA VAL A 13 2.00 22.62 -2.14
C VAL A 13 0.61 22.94 -2.69
N ASP A 14 0.55 23.51 -3.89
CA ASP A 14 -0.72 23.83 -4.54
C ASP A 14 -1.56 22.57 -4.80
N VAL A 15 -2.88 22.71 -4.72
CA VAL A 15 -3.85 21.63 -5.01
C VAL A 15 -4.55 21.92 -6.33
N ASP A 16 -4.37 21.04 -7.30
CA ASP A 16 -5.27 20.95 -8.44
C ASP A 16 -6.59 20.33 -7.99
N LEU A 17 -7.71 20.98 -8.32
CA LEU A 17 -9.06 20.54 -7.96
C LEU A 17 -9.73 19.68 -9.04
N CYS A 18 -9.03 19.39 -10.13
CA CYS A 18 -9.51 18.44 -11.15
C CYS A 18 -9.64 17.00 -10.64
N PRO A 19 -8.67 16.44 -9.88
CA PRO A 19 -8.77 15.08 -9.37
C PRO A 19 -9.98 14.86 -8.47
N HIS A 20 -10.61 13.68 -8.59
CA HIS A 20 -11.78 13.35 -7.79
C HIS A 20 -11.43 13.35 -6.29
N GLY A 21 -12.29 13.98 -5.49
CA GLY A 21 -12.08 14.15 -4.04
C GLY A 21 -11.04 15.20 -3.66
N ALA A 22 -10.35 15.84 -4.61
CA ALA A 22 -9.41 16.92 -4.33
C ALA A 22 -10.14 18.18 -3.86
N GLU A 23 -9.71 18.69 -2.71
CA GLU A 23 -10.27 19.89 -2.09
C GLU A 23 -9.16 20.81 -1.60
N ASN A 24 -9.41 22.13 -1.61
CA ASN A 24 -8.51 23.10 -0.97
C ASN A 24 -8.71 23.12 0.56
N LEU A 25 -8.78 21.93 1.15
CA LEU A 25 -8.94 21.65 2.56
C LEU A 25 -7.89 20.59 2.93
N PRO A 26 -6.93 20.90 3.82
CA PRO A 26 -6.00 19.89 4.31
C PRO A 26 -6.77 18.82 5.06
N LYS A 27 -6.53 17.57 4.68
CA LYS A 27 -7.12 16.37 5.27
C LYS A 27 -6.09 15.25 5.19
N THR A 28 -6.16 14.31 6.12
CA THR A 28 -5.23 13.19 6.19
C THR A 28 -5.93 11.92 6.61
N VAL A 29 -5.55 10.77 6.06
CA VAL A 29 -5.92 9.44 6.56
C VAL A 29 -4.69 8.56 6.43
N THR A 30 -4.37 7.78 7.46
CA THR A 30 -3.17 6.93 7.45
C THR A 30 -3.53 5.53 7.00
N HIS A 31 -2.96 5.10 5.89
CA HIS A 31 -2.94 3.70 5.48
C HIS A 31 -1.68 3.02 6.01
N LEU A 32 -1.84 1.84 6.61
CA LEU A 32 -0.73 0.95 6.95
C LEU A 32 -0.54 -0.05 5.80
N HIS A 33 0.28 0.32 4.83
CA HIS A 33 0.57 -0.48 3.65
C HIS A 33 1.20 -1.82 3.99
N GLY A 34 0.53 -2.89 3.55
CA GLY A 34 0.84 -4.28 3.87
C GLY A 34 0.27 -4.74 5.21
N GLY A 35 -0.55 -3.91 5.87
CA GLY A 35 -1.27 -4.29 7.08
C GLY A 35 -2.45 -5.20 6.77
N HIS A 36 -2.49 -6.37 7.41
CA HIS A 36 -3.67 -7.22 7.43
C HIS A 36 -4.60 -6.77 8.57
N VAL A 37 -5.46 -5.79 8.27
CA VAL A 37 -6.21 -5.04 9.29
C VAL A 37 -7.70 -4.92 8.95
N PRO A 38 -8.58 -4.72 9.96
CA PRO A 38 -9.98 -4.38 9.73
C PRO A 38 -10.14 -3.09 8.91
N ALA A 39 -11.16 -3.03 8.04
CA ALA A 39 -11.42 -1.88 7.16
C ALA A 39 -11.49 -0.54 7.90
N ALA A 40 -12.03 -0.53 9.14
CA ALA A 40 -12.15 0.66 9.98
C ALA A 40 -10.81 1.34 10.32
N VAL A 41 -9.69 0.60 10.28
CA VAL A 41 -8.35 1.11 10.59
C VAL A 41 -7.37 0.92 9.42
N ASP A 42 -7.89 0.61 8.24
CA ASP A 42 -7.09 0.37 7.04
C ASP A 42 -6.58 1.66 6.40
N GLY A 43 -7.26 2.78 6.64
CA GLY A 43 -6.93 4.07 6.03
C GLY A 43 -7.72 4.36 4.77
N TYR A 44 -9.00 3.96 4.76
CA TYR A 44 -9.92 4.17 3.65
C TYR A 44 -9.95 5.64 3.18
N PRO A 45 -9.81 5.94 1.87
CA PRO A 45 -9.51 7.28 1.36
C PRO A 45 -10.47 8.41 1.72
N GLU A 46 -11.72 8.09 2.03
CA GLU A 46 -12.75 9.08 2.42
C GLU A 46 -12.83 9.29 3.93
N HIS A 47 -12.25 8.40 4.74
CA HIS A 47 -12.27 8.46 6.20
C HIS A 47 -11.17 9.39 6.74
N THR A 48 -11.13 10.61 6.21
CA THR A 48 -10.08 11.58 6.49
C THR A 48 -10.35 12.42 7.74
N PHE A 49 -9.26 12.87 8.35
CA PHE A 49 -9.25 13.72 9.52
C PHE A 49 -8.77 15.13 9.15
N LEU A 50 -9.47 16.14 9.66
CA LEU A 50 -9.14 17.55 9.47
C LEU A 50 -8.14 18.05 10.53
N PRO A 51 -7.43 19.17 10.27
CA PRO A 51 -6.58 19.84 11.23
C PRO A 51 -7.31 20.19 12.53
N GLY A 52 -7.18 19.37 13.56
CA GLY A 52 -8.17 19.43 14.62
C GLY A 52 -8.31 18.11 15.32
N GLN A 53 -8.62 17.14 14.48
CA GLN A 53 -9.15 15.84 14.79
C GLN A 53 -8.03 14.82 14.99
N SER A 54 -8.40 13.70 15.58
CA SER A 54 -7.56 12.54 15.81
C SER A 54 -8.45 11.33 15.98
N GLU A 55 -7.95 10.18 15.55
CA GLU A 55 -8.56 8.87 15.77
C GLU A 55 -7.49 7.89 16.24
N THR A 56 -7.90 6.81 16.90
CA THR A 56 -6.99 5.78 17.38
C THR A 56 -7.11 4.53 16.51
N TYR A 57 -6.06 4.20 15.77
CA TYR A 57 -5.98 2.95 15.01
C TYR A 57 -5.30 1.87 15.86
N VAL A 58 -5.95 0.71 15.99
CA VAL A 58 -5.43 -0.45 16.71
C VAL A 58 -5.06 -1.53 15.70
N TYR A 59 -3.78 -1.67 15.41
CA TYR A 59 -3.27 -2.66 14.47
C TYR A 59 -3.07 -4.02 15.15
N PRO A 60 -3.67 -5.12 14.65
CA PRO A 60 -3.55 -6.44 15.26
C PRO A 60 -2.11 -6.98 15.24
N ASN A 61 -1.35 -6.69 14.18
CA ASN A 61 0.00 -7.23 13.96
C ASN A 61 0.06 -8.77 14.03
N ASN A 62 -1.01 -9.45 13.66
CA ASN A 62 -1.15 -10.92 13.67
C ASN A 62 -0.71 -11.58 12.36
N GLN A 63 0.07 -10.87 11.55
CA GLN A 63 0.66 -11.35 10.30
C GLN A 63 2.13 -11.73 10.50
N GLN A 64 2.74 -12.36 9.49
CA GLN A 64 4.16 -12.72 9.50
C GLN A 64 5.09 -11.49 9.58
N ALA A 65 6.36 -11.71 9.95
CA ALA A 65 7.35 -10.64 9.94
C ALA A 65 7.56 -10.07 8.52
N SER A 66 7.39 -8.76 8.38
CA SER A 66 7.36 -8.07 7.09
C SER A 66 7.82 -6.62 7.21
N THR A 67 8.24 -6.04 6.09
CA THR A 67 8.52 -4.60 5.98
C THR A 67 7.26 -3.88 5.52
N LEU A 68 6.47 -3.39 6.47
CA LEU A 68 5.35 -2.50 6.19
C LEU A 68 5.85 -1.05 6.19
N TRP A 69 4.99 -0.17 5.74
CA TRP A 69 5.15 1.27 5.85
C TRP A 69 3.77 1.89 5.98
N TYR A 70 3.68 3.07 6.58
CA TYR A 70 2.43 3.81 6.62
C TYR A 70 2.59 5.13 5.90
N HIS A 71 1.54 5.56 5.22
CA HIS A 71 1.52 6.81 4.48
C HIS A 71 0.13 7.42 4.47
N ASP A 72 0.04 8.68 4.03
CA ASP A 72 -1.27 9.28 3.77
C ASP A 72 -1.97 8.60 2.59
N HIS A 73 -3.30 8.51 2.64
CA HIS A 73 -4.12 7.89 1.60
C HIS A 73 -5.39 8.70 1.32
N SER A 74 -5.33 10.03 1.45
CA SER A 74 -6.52 10.89 1.37
C SER A 74 -6.99 11.08 -0.07
N LEU A 75 -8.26 10.75 -0.35
CA LEU A 75 -8.84 10.82 -1.69
C LEU A 75 -8.55 12.15 -2.39
N GLY A 76 -7.91 12.07 -3.57
CA GLY A 76 -7.63 13.17 -4.48
C GLY A 76 -6.37 13.99 -4.16
N ILE A 77 -5.72 13.73 -3.02
CA ILE A 77 -4.52 14.45 -2.57
C ILE A 77 -3.44 13.54 -1.97
N THR A 78 -3.53 12.21 -2.13
CA THR A 78 -2.51 11.27 -1.63
C THR A 78 -1.12 11.67 -2.14
N ARG A 79 -1.01 11.97 -3.44
CA ARG A 79 0.26 12.36 -4.08
C ARG A 79 0.91 13.58 -3.41
N LEU A 80 0.12 14.50 -2.88
CA LEU A 80 0.58 15.75 -2.26
C LEU A 80 1.02 15.51 -0.81
N ASN A 81 0.23 14.75 -0.05
CA ASN A 81 0.51 14.48 1.35
C ASN A 81 1.72 13.55 1.53
N VAL A 82 1.85 12.52 0.69
CA VAL A 82 3.06 11.68 0.65
C VAL A 82 4.27 12.48 0.20
N TYR A 83 4.12 13.35 -0.82
CA TYR A 83 5.19 14.23 -1.27
C TYR A 83 5.69 15.17 -0.15
N ALA A 84 4.76 15.70 0.65
CA ALA A 84 5.05 16.53 1.83
C ALA A 84 5.77 15.80 2.97
N GLY A 85 5.83 14.46 2.93
CA GLY A 85 6.62 13.64 3.85
C GLY A 85 5.80 12.76 4.79
N MET A 86 4.50 12.57 4.55
CA MET A 86 3.66 11.65 5.33
C MET A 86 3.88 10.21 4.89
N ALA A 87 5.06 9.67 5.17
CA ALA A 87 5.43 8.28 4.93
C ALA A 87 6.52 7.83 5.91
N ALA A 88 6.40 6.62 6.47
CA ALA A 88 7.42 6.04 7.34
C ALA A 88 7.30 4.52 7.44
N PHE A 89 8.42 3.85 7.78
CA PHE A 89 8.44 2.40 7.97
C PHE A 89 7.66 1.95 9.20
N TYR A 90 7.10 0.73 9.10
CA TYR A 90 6.53 -0.04 10.20
C TYR A 90 7.04 -1.49 10.09
N LEU A 91 7.81 -1.97 11.06
CA LEU A 91 8.44 -3.29 10.96
C LEU A 91 7.75 -4.28 11.89
N VAL A 92 7.05 -5.26 11.30
CA VAL A 92 6.48 -6.39 12.03
C VAL A 92 7.59 -7.42 12.27
N ARG A 93 7.68 -7.95 13.49
CA ARG A 93 8.69 -8.92 13.91
C ARG A 93 8.01 -10.15 14.49
N ASP A 94 8.57 -11.32 14.24
CA ASP A 94 8.05 -12.58 14.77
C ASP A 94 9.15 -13.49 15.33
N ALA A 95 8.73 -14.64 15.87
CA ALA A 95 9.65 -15.61 16.45
C ALA A 95 10.51 -16.34 15.39
N ASN A 96 10.03 -16.47 14.15
CA ASN A 96 10.78 -17.09 13.07
C ASN A 96 11.98 -16.21 12.68
N GLU A 97 11.74 -14.92 12.45
CA GLU A 97 12.77 -13.93 12.16
C GLU A 97 13.89 -13.92 13.21
N LEU A 98 13.53 -13.93 14.50
CA LEU A 98 14.49 -13.92 15.60
C LEU A 98 15.36 -15.18 15.65
N ALA A 99 14.88 -16.30 15.10
CA ALA A 99 15.63 -17.56 15.03
C ALA A 99 16.61 -17.63 13.84
N LEU A 100 16.51 -16.73 12.85
CA LEU A 100 17.33 -16.75 11.64
C LEU A 100 18.73 -16.12 11.81
N ASP A 101 19.03 -15.51 12.97
CA ASP A 101 20.32 -14.85 13.27
C ASP A 101 20.78 -13.85 12.18
N LEU A 102 19.81 -13.15 11.58
CA LEU A 102 20.05 -12.11 10.59
C LEU A 102 20.74 -10.88 11.22
N PRO A 103 21.41 -10.02 10.42
CA PRO A 103 21.92 -8.75 10.93
C PRO A 103 20.81 -7.91 11.58
N THR A 104 21.08 -7.40 12.78
CA THR A 104 20.14 -6.62 13.62
C THR A 104 20.82 -5.38 14.19
N GLY A 105 20.04 -4.50 14.83
CA GLY A 105 20.56 -3.30 15.49
C GLY A 105 21.18 -2.33 14.49
N GLU A 106 22.43 -1.91 14.72
CA GLU A 106 23.14 -1.01 13.78
C GLU A 106 23.40 -1.62 12.40
N PHE A 107 23.25 -2.95 12.26
CA PHE A 107 23.44 -3.67 11.00
C PHE A 107 22.13 -3.91 10.23
N GLU A 108 21.01 -3.39 10.72
CA GLU A 108 19.73 -3.41 10.01
C GLU A 108 19.28 -1.97 9.71
N ILE A 109 19.21 -1.60 8.44
CA ILE A 109 18.97 -0.22 8.02
C ILE A 109 17.79 -0.18 7.04
N PRO A 110 16.63 0.37 7.45
CA PRO A 110 15.56 0.71 6.52
C PRO A 110 15.97 1.85 5.60
N MET A 111 15.61 1.76 4.32
CA MET A 111 15.97 2.72 3.28
C MET A 111 14.77 2.98 2.36
N ALA A 112 14.14 4.14 2.52
CA ALA A 112 13.09 4.61 1.63
C ALA A 112 13.70 5.48 0.53
N PHE A 113 13.51 5.07 -0.73
CA PHE A 113 13.92 5.83 -1.92
C PHE A 113 12.80 6.73 -2.39
N GLN A 114 13.04 8.03 -2.44
CA GLN A 114 12.07 9.02 -2.86
C GLN A 114 12.76 10.08 -3.72
N ASP A 115 12.09 10.61 -4.72
CA ASP A 115 12.57 11.75 -5.49
C ASP A 115 11.76 13.01 -5.16
N ARG A 116 12.45 14.15 -5.12
CA ARG A 116 11.86 15.48 -4.85
C ARG A 116 12.50 16.52 -5.76
N SER A 117 11.80 17.62 -5.93
CA SER A 117 12.31 18.85 -6.51
C SER A 117 12.20 19.99 -5.50
N PHE A 118 13.10 20.97 -5.64
CA PHE A 118 13.18 22.10 -4.72
C PHE A 118 13.23 23.43 -5.48
N ASN A 119 12.58 24.44 -4.90
CA ASN A 119 12.77 25.83 -5.31
C ASN A 119 14.19 26.31 -4.92
N PRO A 120 14.68 27.43 -5.48
CA PRO A 120 15.99 27.99 -5.12
C PRO A 120 16.15 28.34 -3.63
N ASP A 121 15.06 28.51 -2.89
CA ASP A 121 15.05 28.76 -1.44
C ASP A 121 15.05 27.48 -0.59
N GLY A 122 15.00 26.31 -1.22
CA GLY A 122 14.97 25.00 -0.56
C GLY A 122 13.57 24.50 -0.19
N SER A 123 12.50 25.26 -0.46
CA SER A 123 11.13 24.75 -0.31
C SER A 123 10.83 23.66 -1.35
N LEU A 124 9.92 22.73 -1.02
CA LEU A 124 9.49 21.69 -1.95
C LEU A 124 8.81 22.32 -3.18
N LEU A 125 9.17 21.82 -4.36
CA LEU A 125 8.56 22.18 -5.64
C LEU A 125 7.72 21.01 -6.12
N TYR A 126 6.44 21.26 -6.39
CA TYR A 126 5.52 20.32 -7.02
C TYR A 126 4.66 21.09 -8.05
N PRO A 127 4.34 20.53 -9.23
CA PRO A 127 3.51 21.21 -10.22
C PRO A 127 2.13 21.56 -9.67
N SER A 128 1.66 22.79 -9.92
CA SER A 128 0.35 23.25 -9.44
C SER A 128 -0.82 22.59 -10.17
N ALA A 129 -0.64 22.27 -11.46
CA ALA A 129 -1.58 21.47 -12.23
C ALA A 129 -1.18 20.00 -12.17
N TRP A 130 -2.17 19.12 -12.05
CA TRP A 130 -1.98 17.68 -12.06
C TRP A 130 -1.18 17.25 -13.29
N GLN A 131 -0.24 16.35 -13.07
CA GLN A 131 0.58 15.73 -14.10
C GLN A 131 0.36 14.22 -14.04
N GLN A 132 0.53 13.57 -15.17
CA GLN A 132 0.46 12.11 -15.29
C GLN A 132 1.47 11.41 -14.38
N HIS A 133 2.64 12.01 -14.17
CA HIS A 133 3.69 11.50 -13.30
C HIS A 133 4.42 12.69 -12.68
N PHE A 134 4.93 12.51 -11.46
CA PHE A 134 5.96 13.38 -10.91
C PHE A 134 7.32 12.65 -10.88
N PHE A 135 8.31 13.25 -11.52
CA PHE A 135 9.71 12.80 -11.47
C PHE A 135 10.58 13.94 -10.95
N GLY A 136 11.03 13.82 -9.71
CA GLY A 136 11.93 14.77 -9.06
C GLY A 136 13.35 14.67 -9.62
N ASP A 137 14.10 15.76 -9.53
CA ASP A 137 15.49 15.89 -9.97
C ASP A 137 16.52 15.57 -8.87
N PHE A 138 16.08 15.47 -7.61
CA PHE A 138 16.91 15.06 -6.48
C PHE A 138 16.45 13.72 -5.91
N GLN A 139 17.37 12.77 -5.83
CA GLN A 139 17.13 11.52 -5.10
C GLN A 139 17.37 11.70 -3.62
N LEU A 140 16.44 11.19 -2.83
CA LEU A 140 16.52 11.10 -1.39
C LEU A 140 16.57 9.63 -0.94
N VAL A 141 17.34 9.38 0.11
CA VAL A 141 17.21 8.17 0.93
C VAL A 141 16.93 8.60 2.35
N ASN A 142 15.85 8.10 2.95
CA ASN A 142 15.41 8.47 4.31
C ASN A 142 15.34 10.00 4.52
N GLY A 143 14.80 10.73 3.53
CA GLY A 143 14.62 12.18 3.62
C GLY A 143 15.89 13.03 3.45
N LYS A 144 17.02 12.43 3.04
CA LYS A 144 18.28 13.14 2.76
C LYS A 144 18.66 13.03 1.30
N VAL A 145 19.03 14.15 0.67
CA VAL A 145 19.49 14.20 -0.73
C VAL A 145 20.86 13.51 -0.85
N TRP A 146 20.97 12.51 -1.74
CA TRP A 146 22.18 11.70 -2.02
C TRP A 146 23.09 11.47 -0.80
N PRO A 147 22.61 10.78 0.25
CA PRO A 147 23.36 10.65 1.48
C PRO A 147 24.53 9.69 1.29
N TYR A 148 25.40 9.64 2.30
CA TYR A 148 26.33 8.54 2.48
C TYR A 148 26.15 7.92 3.87
N VAL A 149 26.56 6.67 4.02
CA VAL A 149 26.68 6.01 5.32
C VAL A 149 28.02 5.31 5.42
N GLU A 150 28.63 5.42 6.59
CA GLU A 150 29.82 4.65 6.93
C GLU A 150 29.40 3.25 7.36
N VAL A 151 29.92 2.22 6.70
CA VAL A 151 29.63 0.82 7.00
C VAL A 151 30.87 0.13 7.55
N LYS A 152 30.68 -0.75 8.53
CA LYS A 152 31.73 -1.66 9.00
C LYS A 152 31.96 -2.74 7.96
N ARG A 153 33.12 -3.40 8.05
CA ARG A 153 33.40 -4.64 7.32
C ARG A 153 32.58 -5.78 7.92
N ALA A 154 31.33 -5.88 7.50
CA ALA A 154 30.30 -6.76 8.07
C ALA A 154 29.21 -7.07 7.03
N LYS A 155 28.30 -7.99 7.36
CA LYS A 155 27.02 -8.11 6.66
C LYS A 155 26.00 -7.15 7.24
N TYR A 156 25.25 -6.50 6.36
CA TYR A 156 24.14 -5.62 6.69
C TYR A 156 22.84 -6.16 6.09
N ARG A 157 21.75 -5.97 6.80
CA ARG A 157 20.39 -6.15 6.32
C ARG A 157 19.81 -4.79 5.95
N PHE A 158 19.40 -4.62 4.70
CA PHE A 158 18.73 -3.41 4.24
C PHE A 158 17.29 -3.71 3.89
N ARG A 159 16.38 -2.83 4.34
CA ARG A 159 14.96 -2.89 3.98
C ARG A 159 14.66 -1.78 3.00
N TRP A 160 14.72 -2.11 1.72
CA TRP A 160 14.50 -1.19 0.62
C TRP A 160 13.01 -0.99 0.40
N LEU A 161 12.60 0.27 0.27
CA LEU A 161 11.25 0.70 -0.10
C LEU A 161 11.35 1.66 -1.28
N ALA A 162 10.68 1.35 -2.38
CA ALA A 162 10.45 2.28 -3.48
C ALA A 162 9.29 3.24 -3.11
N GLY A 163 9.59 4.26 -2.31
CA GLY A 163 8.60 5.18 -1.72
C GLY A 163 8.39 6.49 -2.50
N ALA A 164 8.74 6.51 -3.78
CA ALA A 164 8.50 7.65 -4.66
C ALA A 164 7.05 7.67 -5.16
N ASN A 165 6.57 8.84 -5.59
CA ASN A 165 5.22 8.99 -6.15
C ASN A 165 5.05 8.12 -7.42
N ALA A 166 6.01 8.19 -8.34
CA ALA A 166 5.91 7.51 -9.64
C ALA A 166 7.18 6.77 -10.08
N ARG A 167 8.34 7.08 -9.48
CA ARG A 167 9.63 6.58 -9.96
C ARG A 167 9.84 5.11 -9.60
N THR A 168 10.05 4.30 -10.63
CA THR A 168 10.59 2.93 -10.52
C THR A 168 12.11 2.98 -10.33
N TYR A 169 12.64 2.01 -9.60
CA TYR A 169 14.07 1.87 -9.33
C TYR A 169 14.60 0.51 -9.78
N SER A 170 15.58 0.49 -10.67
CA SER A 170 16.39 -0.69 -10.99
C SER A 170 17.71 -0.56 -10.26
N ILE A 171 17.79 -1.19 -9.09
CA ILE A 171 18.78 -0.96 -8.05
C ILE A 171 19.94 -1.92 -8.21
N SER A 172 21.16 -1.39 -8.34
CA SER A 172 22.40 -2.16 -8.41
C SER A 172 23.56 -1.41 -7.75
N PHE A 173 24.69 -2.08 -7.52
CA PHE A 173 25.92 -1.45 -7.03
C PHE A 173 26.85 -1.10 -8.19
N ASP A 174 27.49 0.07 -8.14
CA ASP A 174 28.37 0.58 -9.19
C ASP A 174 29.59 -0.29 -9.51
N ASN A 175 30.03 -1.08 -8.53
CA ASN A 175 31.13 -2.03 -8.66
C ASN A 175 30.67 -3.44 -9.14
N GLY A 176 29.38 -3.64 -9.39
CA GLY A 176 28.79 -4.90 -9.82
C GLY A 176 28.73 -5.99 -8.74
N MET A 177 28.88 -5.64 -7.46
CA MET A 177 28.74 -6.61 -6.37
C MET A 177 27.31 -7.15 -6.26
N SER A 178 27.19 -8.38 -5.81
CA SER A 178 25.91 -9.02 -5.55
C SER A 178 25.39 -8.75 -4.14
N PHE A 179 24.09 -8.98 -3.96
CA PHE A 179 23.38 -9.00 -2.68
C PHE A 179 22.43 -10.22 -2.65
N GLU A 180 21.95 -10.58 -1.47
CA GLU A 180 21.00 -11.69 -1.29
C GLU A 180 19.61 -11.11 -0.97
N LEU A 181 18.63 -11.32 -1.85
CA LEU A 181 17.22 -11.09 -1.54
C LEU A 181 16.76 -12.15 -0.56
N ILE A 182 16.19 -11.74 0.57
CA ILE A 182 15.69 -12.63 1.62
C ILE A 182 14.19 -12.44 1.89
N GLY A 183 13.59 -11.32 1.47
CA GLY A 183 12.17 -11.09 1.63
C GLY A 183 11.63 -10.04 0.68
N VAL A 184 10.32 -10.10 0.47
CA VAL A 184 9.51 -9.19 -0.33
C VAL A 184 8.43 -8.55 0.57
N GLU A 185 7.39 -7.96 -0.01
CA GLU A 185 6.36 -7.18 0.70
C GLU A 185 5.79 -7.92 1.92
N GLY A 186 5.29 -9.13 1.68
CA GLY A 186 4.66 -9.96 2.68
C GLY A 186 5.61 -10.66 3.63
N GLY A 187 6.93 -10.54 3.50
CA GLY A 187 7.89 -11.17 4.42
C GLY A 187 8.94 -12.00 3.70
N PHE A 188 9.48 -13.01 4.38
CA PHE A 188 10.56 -13.84 3.82
C PHE A 188 10.10 -14.66 2.59
N ILE A 189 10.99 -14.77 1.61
CA ILE A 189 10.91 -15.81 0.58
C ILE A 189 11.46 -17.14 1.15
N GLU A 190 11.22 -18.28 0.52
CA GLU A 190 11.61 -19.57 1.13
C GLU A 190 13.13 -19.73 1.30
N SER A 191 13.92 -19.19 0.37
CA SER A 191 15.39 -19.31 0.35
C SER A 191 16.03 -18.06 -0.26
N PRO A 192 17.20 -17.61 0.23
CA PRO A 192 17.86 -16.42 -0.32
C PRO A 192 18.17 -16.56 -1.81
N ILE A 193 17.96 -15.48 -2.57
CA ILE A 193 18.30 -15.40 -4.00
C ILE A 193 19.42 -14.38 -4.18
N THR A 194 20.54 -14.81 -4.76
CA THR A 194 21.65 -13.90 -5.08
C THR A 194 21.35 -13.13 -6.35
N LEU A 195 21.37 -11.80 -6.26
CA LEU A 195 21.08 -10.87 -7.33
C LEU A 195 22.20 -9.83 -7.47
N THR A 196 22.32 -9.24 -8.65
CA THR A 196 23.17 -8.05 -8.90
C THR A 196 22.34 -6.80 -9.16
N GLU A 197 21.07 -6.98 -9.52
CA GLU A 197 20.10 -5.91 -9.75
C GLU A 197 18.71 -6.40 -9.35
N ILE A 198 17.86 -5.50 -8.86
CA ILE A 198 16.44 -5.74 -8.59
C ILE A 198 15.63 -4.51 -9.04
N THR A 199 14.46 -4.72 -9.63
CA THR A 199 13.58 -3.62 -10.05
C THR A 199 12.35 -3.52 -9.15
N LEU A 200 12.17 -2.36 -8.52
CA LEU A 200 11.06 -2.06 -7.61
C LEU A 200 10.23 -0.89 -8.16
N GLY A 201 8.93 -1.11 -8.34
CA GLY A 201 7.95 -0.07 -8.62
C GLY A 201 7.50 0.63 -7.32
N PRO A 202 6.80 1.78 -7.43
CA PRO A 202 6.19 2.43 -6.28
C PRO A 202 5.49 1.45 -5.33
N ALA A 203 5.76 1.60 -4.03
CA ALA A 203 5.30 0.79 -2.90
C ALA A 203 5.84 -0.65 -2.77
N GLU A 204 6.63 -1.15 -3.72
CA GLU A 204 7.31 -2.44 -3.54
C GLU A 204 8.45 -2.35 -2.52
N ARG A 205 8.70 -3.48 -1.85
CA ARG A 205 9.75 -3.60 -0.81
C ARG A 205 10.63 -4.82 -1.08
N ALA A 206 11.90 -4.67 -0.75
CA ALA A 206 12.87 -5.76 -0.76
C ALA A 206 13.69 -5.78 0.53
N ASP A 207 13.80 -6.94 1.15
CA ASP A 207 14.67 -7.20 2.29
C ASP A 207 15.92 -7.92 1.78
N VAL A 208 17.08 -7.29 1.93
CA VAL A 208 18.33 -7.76 1.31
C VAL A 208 19.49 -7.83 2.30
N ILE A 209 20.38 -8.81 2.12
CA ILE A 209 21.67 -8.92 2.80
C ILE A 209 22.78 -8.46 1.86
N VAL A 210 23.64 -7.58 2.34
CA VAL A 210 24.81 -7.05 1.61
C VAL A 210 26.06 -7.29 2.44
N ASP A 211 27.09 -7.89 1.84
CA ASP A 211 28.34 -8.22 2.52
C ASP A 211 29.47 -7.25 2.17
N PHE A 212 29.79 -6.34 3.10
CA PHE A 212 30.89 -5.40 2.98
C PHE A 212 32.22 -5.91 3.55
N SER A 213 32.26 -7.11 4.15
CA SER A 213 33.42 -7.61 4.89
C SER A 213 34.69 -7.80 4.04
N GLN A 214 34.48 -8.05 2.74
CA GLN A 214 35.54 -8.26 1.76
C GLN A 214 36.23 -6.98 1.30
N PHE A 215 35.63 -5.80 1.51
CA PHE A 215 36.20 -4.55 1.03
C PHE A 215 37.20 -3.94 2.01
N ALA A 216 38.20 -3.25 1.46
CA ALA A 216 39.19 -2.54 2.24
C ALA A 216 38.61 -1.27 2.87
N PRO A 217 39.14 -0.80 4.01
CA PRO A 217 38.77 0.50 4.56
C PRO A 217 39.06 1.63 3.57
N GLY A 218 38.13 2.58 3.45
CA GLY A 218 38.15 3.66 2.48
C GLY A 218 37.58 3.31 1.11
N THR A 219 37.14 2.06 0.87
CA THR A 219 36.39 1.73 -0.34
C THR A 219 35.05 2.49 -0.32
N GLU A 220 34.78 3.23 -1.39
CA GLU A 220 33.51 3.88 -1.65
C GLU A 220 32.71 3.03 -2.66
N ILE A 221 31.43 2.79 -2.39
CA ILE A 221 30.52 2.01 -3.25
C ILE A 221 29.24 2.81 -3.41
N ILE A 222 28.78 2.99 -4.65
CA ILE A 222 27.55 3.74 -4.95
C ILE A 222 26.42 2.74 -5.21
N LEU A 223 25.29 2.94 -4.53
CA LEU A 223 24.03 2.31 -4.90
C LEU A 223 23.38 3.14 -6.01
N GLN A 224 23.06 2.50 -7.13
CA GLN A 224 22.63 3.16 -8.36
C GLN A 224 21.18 2.83 -8.71
N ASN A 225 20.62 3.65 -9.60
CA ASN A 225 19.36 3.42 -10.28
C ASN A 225 19.58 3.45 -11.79
N SER A 226 19.19 2.40 -12.50
CA SER A 226 19.23 2.33 -13.97
C SER A 226 17.85 2.46 -14.63
N ALA A 227 16.76 2.51 -13.85
CA ALA A 227 15.41 2.51 -14.38
C ALA A 227 15.08 3.81 -15.15
N PRO A 228 14.53 3.71 -16.38
CA PRO A 228 14.00 4.86 -17.09
C PRO A 228 12.74 5.42 -16.43
N ALA A 229 12.49 6.72 -16.65
CA ALA A 229 11.31 7.43 -16.18
C ALA A 229 10.56 8.08 -17.36
N PRO A 230 9.28 7.74 -17.60
CA PRO A 230 8.50 6.64 -17.00
C PRO A 230 9.04 5.25 -17.38
N TYR A 231 8.82 4.24 -16.54
CA TYR A 231 9.27 2.87 -16.79
C TYR A 231 8.28 2.12 -17.71
N PRO A 232 8.73 1.24 -18.65
CA PRO A 232 10.10 0.75 -18.86
C PRO A 232 10.89 1.43 -19.98
N ALA A 233 10.33 2.42 -20.69
CA ALA A 233 10.92 2.93 -21.94
C ALA A 233 10.98 4.47 -22.04
N GLY A 234 10.74 5.19 -20.94
CA GLY A 234 10.82 6.63 -20.89
C GLY A 234 12.23 7.17 -21.13
N SER A 235 12.30 8.38 -21.69
CA SER A 235 13.56 9.08 -21.96
C SER A 235 13.95 10.10 -20.87
N GLY A 236 13.19 10.14 -19.77
CA GLY A 236 13.43 11.04 -18.65
C GLY A 236 14.69 10.68 -17.84
N ASP A 237 15.09 11.60 -16.96
CA ASP A 237 16.31 11.46 -16.15
C ASP A 237 16.14 10.31 -15.11
N PRO A 238 16.99 9.26 -15.14
CA PRO A 238 16.91 8.16 -14.19
C PRO A 238 17.32 8.56 -12.76
N VAL A 239 17.96 9.71 -12.56
CA VAL A 239 18.61 10.10 -11.29
C VAL A 239 19.51 8.94 -10.80
N PRO A 240 20.66 8.71 -11.46
CA PRO A 240 21.30 7.40 -11.49
C PRO A 240 21.99 6.97 -10.19
N ASN A 241 22.16 7.87 -9.23
CA ASN A 241 22.80 7.57 -7.95
C ASN A 241 21.75 7.69 -6.83
N LEU A 242 21.68 6.67 -5.98
CA LEU A 242 20.82 6.65 -4.80
C LEU A 242 21.55 7.19 -3.57
N MET A 243 22.65 6.53 -3.21
CA MET A 243 23.47 6.91 -2.06
C MET A 243 24.85 6.25 -2.13
N LYS A 244 25.73 6.60 -1.18
CA LYS A 244 27.09 6.06 -1.09
C LYS A 244 27.35 5.31 0.21
N PHE A 245 27.99 4.15 0.12
CA PHE A 245 28.55 3.43 1.26
C PHE A 245 30.06 3.72 1.34
N ILE A 246 30.56 4.01 2.54
CA ILE A 246 31.99 4.19 2.80
C ILE A 246 32.42 3.12 3.80
N VAL A 247 33.26 2.18 3.35
CA VAL A 247 33.70 1.06 4.17
C VAL A 247 34.76 1.53 5.17
N THR A 248 34.56 1.26 6.46
CA THR A 248 35.45 1.68 7.55
C THR A 248 36.45 0.59 7.94
N ALA A 249 37.37 0.91 8.87
CA ALA A 249 38.33 -0.07 9.38
C ALA A 249 37.71 -1.08 10.35
N ASP A 250 36.61 -0.71 11.01
CA ASP A 250 35.94 -1.52 12.00
C ASP A 250 35.29 -2.75 11.36
N THR A 251 35.34 -3.88 12.07
CA THR A 251 34.70 -5.13 11.67
C THR A 251 33.38 -5.33 12.40
N GLY A 252 32.45 -6.04 11.77
CA GLY A 252 31.20 -6.45 12.41
C GLY A 252 30.86 -7.91 12.13
N PRO A 253 29.63 -8.34 12.47
CA PRO A 253 29.20 -9.71 12.31
C PRO A 253 29.05 -10.07 10.83
N THR A 254 29.39 -11.32 10.50
CA THR A 254 29.24 -11.91 9.16
C THR A 254 28.58 -13.29 9.27
N PRO A 255 27.36 -13.39 9.83
CA PRO A 255 26.69 -14.67 9.96
C PRO A 255 26.44 -15.28 8.57
N PRO A 256 26.48 -16.62 8.43
CA PRO A 256 26.01 -17.25 7.21
C PRO A 256 24.52 -16.93 7.01
N THR A 257 24.13 -16.62 5.78
CA THR A 257 22.71 -16.39 5.46
C THR A 257 22.00 -17.75 5.47
N PRO A 258 20.91 -17.93 6.23
CA PRO A 258 20.22 -19.22 6.29
C PRO A 258 19.73 -19.67 4.92
N THR A 259 19.86 -20.95 4.60
CA THR A 259 19.41 -21.49 3.30
C THR A 259 17.91 -21.74 3.23
N SER A 260 17.21 -21.67 4.37
CA SER A 260 15.75 -21.74 4.49
C SER A 260 15.31 -20.67 5.48
N LEU A 261 14.41 -19.79 5.04
CA LEU A 261 13.98 -18.62 5.81
C LEU A 261 12.56 -18.77 6.34
N THR A 262 11.68 -19.41 5.55
CA THR A 262 10.30 -19.70 5.91
C THR A 262 9.75 -20.84 5.04
N THR A 263 8.48 -21.19 5.23
CA THR A 263 7.69 -22.03 4.33
C THR A 263 6.54 -21.20 3.80
N ILE A 264 6.33 -21.19 2.48
CA ILE A 264 5.22 -20.46 1.86
C ILE A 264 4.16 -21.47 1.43
N GLU A 265 2.94 -21.32 1.95
CA GLU A 265 1.79 -22.05 1.42
C GLU A 265 1.57 -21.65 -0.03
N GLN A 266 1.65 -22.59 -0.97
CA GLN A 266 1.32 -22.33 -2.37
C GLN A 266 -0.19 -22.46 -2.56
N LEU A 267 -0.84 -21.39 -3.04
CA LEU A 267 -2.26 -21.42 -3.35
C LEU A 267 -2.48 -22.17 -4.67
N ASP A 268 -3.47 -23.07 -4.71
CA ASP A 268 -3.87 -23.76 -5.93
C ASP A 268 -4.93 -22.93 -6.65
N ILE A 269 -4.68 -22.60 -7.92
CA ILE A 269 -5.63 -21.90 -8.78
C ILE A 269 -6.96 -22.63 -8.94
N ASN A 270 -6.96 -23.96 -8.75
CA ASN A 270 -8.19 -24.77 -8.78
C ASN A 270 -9.10 -24.56 -7.56
N ASP A 271 -8.58 -23.96 -6.48
CA ASP A 271 -9.38 -23.59 -5.30
C ASP A 271 -10.08 -22.23 -5.46
N ALA A 272 -9.77 -21.50 -6.54
CA ALA A 272 -10.35 -20.18 -6.78
C ALA A 272 -11.85 -20.27 -7.12
N VAL A 273 -12.67 -19.49 -6.42
CA VAL A 273 -14.13 -19.44 -6.66
C VAL A 273 -14.52 -18.45 -7.75
N ALA A 274 -13.63 -17.52 -8.07
CA ALA A 274 -13.82 -16.49 -9.09
C ALA A 274 -12.50 -16.13 -9.79
N PHE A 275 -12.63 -15.76 -11.06
CA PHE A 275 -11.58 -15.21 -11.91
C PHE A 275 -12.06 -13.83 -12.37
N ARG A 276 -11.27 -12.79 -12.12
CA ARG A 276 -11.62 -11.40 -12.44
C ARG A 276 -10.56 -10.78 -13.32
N GLU A 277 -11.00 -9.96 -14.26
CA GLU A 277 -10.13 -9.24 -15.19
C GLU A 277 -10.22 -7.73 -14.90
N PHE A 278 -9.07 -7.08 -14.86
CA PHE A 278 -8.93 -5.66 -14.55
C PHE A 278 -8.08 -4.98 -15.63
N GLU A 279 -8.75 -4.39 -16.62
CA GLU A 279 -8.12 -3.61 -17.67
C GLU A 279 -7.69 -2.23 -17.17
N LEU A 280 -6.39 -1.96 -17.32
CA LEU A 280 -5.73 -0.74 -16.88
C LEU A 280 -5.67 0.25 -18.05
N THR A 281 -6.62 1.17 -18.12
CA THR A 281 -6.84 2.00 -19.31
C THR A 281 -6.73 3.49 -19.04
N ARG A 282 -6.42 4.24 -20.10
CA ARG A 282 -6.41 5.70 -20.09
C ARG A 282 -7.53 6.21 -20.98
N ASP A 283 -8.45 6.96 -20.38
CA ASP A 283 -9.38 7.79 -21.16
C ASP A 283 -8.71 9.13 -21.46
N ASN A 284 -8.81 9.59 -22.71
CA ASN A 284 -8.26 10.86 -23.19
C ASN A 284 -9.33 11.94 -23.40
N ASN A 285 -10.51 11.76 -22.80
CA ASN A 285 -11.64 12.68 -22.91
C ASN A 285 -12.04 13.30 -21.56
N ASP A 286 -11.19 13.21 -20.53
CA ASP A 286 -11.45 13.88 -19.26
C ASP A 286 -11.53 15.40 -19.47
N PRO A 287 -12.64 16.06 -19.10
CA PRO A 287 -12.85 17.47 -19.39
C PRO A 287 -11.95 18.42 -18.60
N CYS A 288 -11.33 17.95 -17.51
CA CYS A 288 -10.57 18.81 -16.60
C CYS A 288 -9.06 18.79 -16.92
N THR A 289 -8.45 17.60 -16.97
CA THR A 289 -7.01 17.41 -17.21
C THR A 289 -6.71 16.94 -18.63
N GLY A 290 -7.74 16.56 -19.41
CA GLY A 290 -7.60 16.00 -20.76
C GLY A 290 -7.36 14.49 -20.77
N SER A 291 -7.05 13.86 -19.63
CA SER A 291 -7.02 12.39 -19.52
C SER A 291 -7.06 11.90 -18.09
N VAL A 292 -7.66 10.73 -17.88
CA VAL A 292 -7.80 10.07 -16.58
C VAL A 292 -7.41 8.60 -16.72
N TRP A 293 -6.81 8.03 -15.68
CA TRP A 293 -6.54 6.60 -15.59
C TRP A 293 -7.67 5.89 -14.87
N LEU A 294 -8.10 4.74 -15.39
CA LEU A 294 -9.25 4.00 -14.90
C LEU A 294 -8.95 2.50 -14.89
N ILE A 295 -9.66 1.78 -14.04
CA ILE A 295 -9.67 0.32 -14.02
C ILE A 295 -11.04 -0.12 -14.51
N ASN A 296 -11.09 -0.95 -15.56
CA ASN A 296 -12.33 -1.36 -16.24
C ASN A 296 -13.21 -0.18 -16.72
N GLY A 297 -12.60 1.00 -16.95
CA GLY A 297 -13.32 2.21 -17.35
C GLY A 297 -14.16 2.84 -16.23
N LEU A 298 -13.93 2.47 -14.97
CA LEU A 298 -14.67 2.95 -13.80
C LEU A 298 -13.75 3.74 -12.85
N GLY A 299 -14.33 4.69 -12.11
CA GLY A 299 -13.63 5.54 -11.13
C GLY A 299 -13.83 5.05 -9.69
N TRP A 300 -13.47 5.82 -8.67
CA TRP A 300 -13.52 5.40 -7.26
C TRP A 300 -14.92 4.99 -6.77
N ASN A 301 -15.97 5.69 -7.22
CA ASN A 301 -17.31 5.58 -6.65
C ASN A 301 -18.09 4.33 -7.06
N ASP A 302 -17.71 3.64 -8.15
CA ASP A 302 -18.41 2.41 -8.52
C ASP A 302 -17.85 1.24 -7.71
N ILE A 303 -18.69 0.33 -7.20
CA ILE A 303 -18.21 -0.86 -6.47
C ILE A 303 -18.74 -2.09 -7.20
N THR A 304 -17.85 -2.84 -7.83
CA THR A 304 -18.22 -4.01 -8.66
C THR A 304 -17.68 -5.33 -8.08
N GLU A 305 -16.60 -5.25 -7.30
CA GLU A 305 -15.91 -6.40 -6.74
C GLU A 305 -16.49 -6.74 -5.36
N ILE A 306 -17.49 -7.62 -5.33
CA ILE A 306 -18.00 -8.21 -4.09
C ILE A 306 -17.36 -9.60 -3.92
N VAL A 307 -16.63 -9.79 -2.82
CA VAL A 307 -15.83 -10.99 -2.51
C VAL A 307 -16.38 -11.65 -1.25
N ASP A 308 -16.57 -12.97 -1.28
CA ASP A 308 -17.00 -13.73 -0.10
C ASP A 308 -15.80 -13.97 0.83
N LEU A 309 -15.93 -13.66 2.12
CA LEU A 309 -14.93 -13.99 3.13
C LEU A 309 -14.65 -15.50 3.16
N GLY A 310 -13.39 -15.86 3.31
CA GLY A 310 -12.88 -17.23 3.33
C GLY A 310 -12.69 -17.85 1.95
N THR A 311 -12.86 -17.07 0.87
CA THR A 311 -12.65 -17.56 -0.50
C THR A 311 -11.29 -17.17 -1.06
N THR A 312 -10.84 -17.98 -2.01
CA THR A 312 -9.68 -17.66 -2.86
C THR A 312 -10.21 -17.14 -4.18
N GLU A 313 -9.63 -16.05 -4.69
CA GLU A 313 -9.93 -15.55 -6.04
C GLU A 313 -8.64 -15.33 -6.83
N VAL A 314 -8.79 -15.33 -8.16
CA VAL A 314 -7.73 -15.04 -9.12
C VAL A 314 -8.04 -13.74 -9.83
N TRP A 315 -7.07 -12.82 -9.82
CA TRP A 315 -7.21 -11.49 -10.38
C TRP A 315 -6.15 -11.30 -11.48
N ASP A 316 -6.61 -11.02 -12.70
CA ASP A 316 -5.78 -10.74 -13.86
C ASP A 316 -5.73 -9.23 -14.08
N PHE A 317 -4.58 -8.62 -13.81
CA PHE A 317 -4.35 -7.22 -14.16
C PHE A 317 -3.83 -7.14 -15.59
N ILE A 318 -4.57 -6.45 -16.46
CA ILE A 318 -4.32 -6.42 -17.90
C ILE A 318 -3.94 -5.00 -18.31
N ASN A 319 -2.72 -4.82 -18.80
CA ASN A 319 -2.21 -3.49 -19.13
C ASN A 319 -2.02 -3.28 -20.64
N PRO A 320 -3.03 -2.75 -21.36
CA PRO A 320 -2.89 -2.37 -22.77
C PRO A 320 -2.15 -1.04 -22.97
N SER A 321 -1.71 -0.38 -21.90
CA SER A 321 -1.04 0.92 -21.98
C SER A 321 0.47 0.77 -22.23
N GLY A 322 1.12 1.89 -22.59
CA GLY A 322 2.55 1.93 -22.89
C GLY A 322 3.47 2.09 -21.67
N ILE A 323 2.94 2.09 -20.45
CA ILE A 323 3.69 2.33 -19.21
C ILE A 323 3.37 1.25 -18.17
N MET A 324 4.26 1.04 -17.21
CA MET A 324 4.05 0.08 -16.12
C MET A 324 3.14 0.66 -15.02
N HIS A 325 2.23 -0.16 -14.47
CA HIS A 325 1.40 0.19 -13.32
C HIS A 325 1.68 -0.75 -12.14
N PRO A 326 2.15 -0.26 -10.98
CA PRO A 326 2.29 -1.07 -9.76
C PRO A 326 0.93 -1.24 -9.09
N MET A 327 0.26 -2.37 -9.28
CA MET A 327 -1.07 -2.62 -8.74
C MET A 327 -0.99 -3.12 -7.30
N HIS A 328 -1.57 -2.37 -6.37
CA HIS A 328 -1.69 -2.68 -4.95
C HIS A 328 -3.11 -3.15 -4.59
N MET A 329 -3.21 -4.15 -3.72
CA MET A 329 -4.46 -4.59 -3.09
C MET A 329 -4.34 -4.45 -1.57
N HIS A 330 -5.29 -3.73 -0.95
CA HIS A 330 -5.39 -3.67 0.50
C HIS A 330 -5.86 -5.03 1.06
N LEU A 331 -5.83 -5.17 2.40
CA LEU A 331 -6.21 -6.37 3.18
C LEU A 331 -5.32 -7.61 2.95
N VAL A 332 -5.12 -8.01 1.70
CA VAL A 332 -4.57 -9.31 1.34
C VAL A 332 -3.12 -9.23 0.90
N PHE A 333 -2.39 -10.30 1.14
CA PHE A 333 -1.24 -10.65 0.31
C PHE A 333 -1.68 -11.66 -0.74
N PHE A 334 -1.00 -11.63 -1.88
CA PHE A 334 -1.23 -12.51 -3.01
C PHE A 334 0.07 -13.15 -3.50
N GLN A 335 -0.07 -14.22 -4.27
CA GLN A 335 1.04 -14.83 -5.01
C GLN A 335 0.91 -14.47 -6.49
N VAL A 336 2.03 -14.10 -7.11
CA VAL A 336 2.10 -13.92 -8.56
C VAL A 336 2.18 -15.31 -9.19
N VAL A 337 1.17 -15.66 -10.00
CA VAL A 337 1.06 -16.99 -10.62
C VAL A 337 1.87 -17.02 -11.91
N GLU A 338 1.61 -16.07 -12.79
CA GLU A 338 2.24 -15.98 -14.11
C GLU A 338 2.12 -14.56 -14.70
N ARG A 339 2.95 -14.32 -15.71
CA ARG A 339 2.98 -13.12 -16.53
C ARG A 339 2.79 -13.53 -17.99
N GLN A 340 1.77 -13.01 -18.66
CA GLN A 340 1.43 -13.37 -20.04
C GLN A 340 1.51 -12.13 -20.95
N PRO A 341 2.48 -12.07 -21.87
CA PRO A 341 2.50 -11.04 -22.90
C PRO A 341 1.26 -11.16 -23.81
N PHE A 342 0.79 -10.05 -24.36
CA PHE A 342 -0.29 -10.04 -25.35
C PHE A 342 -0.05 -9.02 -26.46
N ASP A 343 -0.75 -9.19 -27.58
CA ASP A 343 -0.91 -8.17 -28.61
C ASP A 343 -2.35 -7.66 -28.60
N VAL A 344 -2.57 -6.41 -29.02
CA VAL A 344 -3.92 -5.88 -29.28
C VAL A 344 -4.21 -6.01 -30.77
N ILE A 345 -5.12 -6.91 -31.14
CA ILE A 345 -5.49 -7.20 -32.53
C ILE A 345 -6.97 -6.87 -32.72
N ASP A 346 -7.28 -5.94 -33.62
CA ASP A 346 -8.65 -5.47 -33.88
C ASP A 346 -9.40 -4.97 -32.62
N GLY A 347 -8.65 -4.49 -31.62
CA GLY A 347 -9.19 -4.01 -30.34
C GLY A 347 -9.31 -5.08 -29.25
N GLU A 348 -8.97 -6.33 -29.57
CA GLU A 348 -9.04 -7.46 -28.63
C GLU A 348 -7.65 -7.80 -28.07
N ILE A 349 -7.61 -8.19 -26.80
CA ILE A 349 -6.41 -8.67 -26.12
C ILE A 349 -6.16 -10.12 -26.51
N VAL A 350 -5.03 -10.38 -27.16
CA VAL A 350 -4.67 -11.72 -27.65
C VAL A 350 -3.34 -12.13 -27.01
N PRO A 351 -3.35 -13.10 -26.06
CA PRO A 351 -2.12 -13.64 -25.48
C PRO A 351 -1.14 -14.14 -26.54
N VAL A 352 0.15 -13.81 -26.35
CA VAL A 352 1.26 -14.22 -27.25
C VAL A 352 2.40 -14.86 -26.48
N GLY A 353 2.94 -15.95 -27.01
CA GLY A 353 3.98 -16.72 -26.34
C GLY A 353 3.45 -17.54 -25.16
N ASP A 354 4.36 -18.24 -24.49
CA ASP A 354 4.05 -19.02 -23.29
C ASP A 354 3.98 -18.11 -22.06
N PRO A 355 3.11 -18.39 -21.06
CA PRO A 355 3.14 -17.70 -19.78
C PRO A 355 4.52 -17.80 -19.13
N LEU A 356 4.97 -16.69 -18.56
CA LEU A 356 6.24 -16.59 -17.86
C LEU A 356 6.01 -16.77 -16.35
N PRO A 357 6.86 -17.53 -15.65
CA PRO A 357 6.78 -17.63 -14.20
C PRO A 357 7.14 -16.30 -13.51
N PRO A 358 6.76 -16.12 -12.24
CA PRO A 358 7.15 -14.96 -11.43
C PRO A 358 8.67 -14.77 -11.38
N GLY A 359 9.10 -13.50 -11.34
CA GLY A 359 10.49 -13.11 -11.18
C GLY A 359 11.03 -13.40 -9.77
N PRO A 360 12.35 -13.29 -9.53
CA PRO A 360 12.95 -13.44 -8.20
C PRO A 360 12.31 -12.58 -7.11
N GLU A 361 11.95 -11.33 -7.43
CA GLU A 361 11.26 -10.37 -6.56
C GLU A 361 9.77 -10.66 -6.34
N GLU A 362 9.31 -11.81 -6.83
CA GLU A 362 7.92 -12.27 -6.76
C GLU A 362 7.78 -13.69 -6.21
N GLN A 363 8.88 -14.28 -5.70
CA GLN A 363 8.89 -15.63 -5.11
C GLN A 363 8.40 -15.65 -3.65
N GLY A 364 7.26 -15.03 -3.39
CA GLY A 364 6.65 -14.97 -2.05
C GLY A 364 5.31 -14.27 -2.04
N TRP A 365 4.90 -13.83 -0.85
CA TRP A 365 3.69 -13.05 -0.64
C TRP A 365 3.93 -11.59 -1.03
N LYS A 366 3.22 -11.10 -2.05
CA LYS A 366 3.23 -9.70 -2.49
C LYS A 366 1.93 -9.00 -2.10
N ASP A 367 1.94 -7.68 -1.99
CA ASP A 367 0.71 -6.88 -1.95
C ASP A 367 0.65 -5.84 -3.07
N THR A 368 1.76 -5.67 -3.80
CA THR A 368 1.92 -4.69 -4.89
C THR A 368 2.67 -5.36 -6.02
N VAL A 369 2.18 -5.33 -7.25
CA VAL A 369 2.82 -6.00 -8.40
C VAL A 369 2.93 -5.10 -9.61
N LYS A 370 4.11 -5.10 -10.25
CA LYS A 370 4.36 -4.35 -11.48
C LYS A 370 3.65 -5.01 -12.66
N VAL A 371 2.74 -4.31 -13.32
CA VAL A 371 2.08 -4.76 -14.55
C VAL A 371 2.66 -3.98 -15.73
N GLY A 372 3.52 -4.62 -16.52
CA GLY A 372 4.23 -3.99 -17.63
C GLY A 372 3.33 -3.71 -18.85
N PRO A 373 3.84 -2.97 -19.85
CA PRO A 373 3.11 -2.72 -21.08
C PRO A 373 2.80 -4.00 -21.86
N ASN A 374 1.57 -4.14 -22.35
CA ASN A 374 1.09 -5.30 -23.10
C ASN A 374 1.30 -6.63 -22.35
N GLU A 375 1.05 -6.62 -21.04
CA GLU A 375 1.22 -7.75 -20.15
C GLU A 375 -0.05 -7.98 -19.33
N ILE A 376 -0.42 -9.24 -19.16
CA ILE A 376 -1.37 -9.72 -18.14
C ILE A 376 -0.54 -10.26 -16.98
N VAL A 377 -0.78 -9.77 -15.78
CA VAL A 377 -0.21 -10.33 -14.56
C VAL A 377 -1.32 -10.98 -13.76
N ARG A 378 -1.22 -12.30 -13.58
CA ARG A 378 -2.18 -13.08 -12.80
C ARG A 378 -1.71 -13.21 -11.36
N VAL A 379 -2.57 -12.82 -10.42
CA VAL A 379 -2.35 -13.02 -8.99
C VAL A 379 -3.45 -13.87 -8.37
N ILE A 380 -3.11 -14.59 -7.30
CA ILE A 380 -4.05 -15.37 -6.51
C ILE A 380 -4.01 -14.93 -5.04
N ALA A 381 -5.17 -14.63 -4.47
CA ALA A 381 -5.30 -14.10 -3.12
C ALA A 381 -6.37 -14.86 -2.34
N ARG A 382 -6.17 -14.99 -1.04
CA ARG A 382 -7.18 -15.51 -0.11
C ARG A 382 -7.71 -14.37 0.76
N PHE A 383 -9.02 -14.21 0.80
CA PHE A 383 -9.68 -13.13 1.53
C PHE A 383 -10.16 -13.64 2.89
N GLU A 384 -9.32 -13.50 3.91
CA GLU A 384 -9.56 -14.05 5.25
C GLU A 384 -9.75 -12.95 6.31
N ASP A 385 -10.23 -13.38 7.48
CA ASP A 385 -10.32 -12.67 8.75
C ASP A 385 -11.21 -11.42 8.83
N TYR A 386 -11.23 -10.54 7.82
CA TYR A 386 -11.92 -9.26 7.89
C TYR A 386 -12.88 -9.02 6.72
N THR A 387 -14.09 -8.58 7.05
CA THR A 387 -15.06 -8.01 6.10
C THR A 387 -14.91 -6.49 6.03
N GLY A 388 -15.46 -5.88 4.98
CA GLY A 388 -15.48 -4.42 4.83
C GLY A 388 -15.15 -3.95 3.42
N LEU A 389 -15.05 -2.63 3.28
CA LEU A 389 -14.61 -1.96 2.06
C LEU A 389 -13.10 -1.73 2.14
N TYR A 390 -12.42 -2.09 1.06
CA TYR A 390 -10.98 -1.98 0.91
C TYR A 390 -10.66 -1.43 -0.49
N ALA A 391 -9.50 -0.79 -0.63
CA ALA A 391 -9.07 -0.24 -1.90
C ALA A 391 -8.17 -1.24 -2.67
N TYR A 392 -8.17 -1.10 -3.99
CA TYR A 392 -7.11 -1.63 -4.85
C TYR A 392 -6.85 -0.62 -5.96
N HIS A 393 -5.58 -0.38 -6.28
CA HIS A 393 -5.20 0.76 -7.11
C HIS A 393 -3.81 0.65 -7.71
N CYS A 394 -3.55 1.46 -8.73
CA CYS A 394 -2.20 1.75 -9.15
C CYS A 394 -1.51 2.62 -8.09
N HIS A 395 -0.29 2.25 -7.71
CA HIS A 395 0.49 2.97 -6.70
C HIS A 395 1.43 4.03 -7.29
N ILE A 396 1.26 4.36 -8.59
CA ILE A 396 1.72 5.67 -9.09
C ILE A 396 0.72 6.69 -8.56
N LEU A 397 1.13 7.50 -7.58
CA LEU A 397 0.19 8.35 -6.82
C LEU A 397 -0.52 9.39 -7.69
N GLU A 398 0.12 9.82 -8.79
CA GLU A 398 -0.53 10.67 -9.78
C GLU A 398 -1.66 9.94 -10.53
N HIS A 399 -1.52 8.64 -10.81
CA HIS A 399 -2.59 7.83 -11.40
C HIS A 399 -3.66 7.50 -10.37
N GLU A 400 -3.28 7.14 -9.14
CA GLU A 400 -4.18 6.85 -8.02
C GLU A 400 -5.19 7.98 -7.79
N ASP A 401 -4.70 9.21 -7.64
CA ASP A 401 -5.56 10.38 -7.39
C ASP A 401 -6.46 10.73 -8.59
N HIS A 402 -6.14 10.30 -9.82
CA HIS A 402 -6.87 10.70 -11.04
C HIS A 402 -6.95 9.60 -12.12
N GLU A 403 -7.68 8.51 -11.92
CA GLU A 403 -8.46 8.07 -10.75
C GLU A 403 -8.37 6.53 -10.70
N MET A 404 -7.15 6.01 -10.82
CA MET A 404 -6.84 4.60 -11.03
C MET A 404 -6.90 3.81 -9.72
N MET A 405 -7.98 4.02 -8.99
CA MET A 405 -8.27 3.45 -7.70
C MET A 405 -9.73 3.03 -7.65
N ARG A 406 -9.97 1.83 -7.12
CA ARG A 406 -11.26 1.17 -7.05
C ARG A 406 -11.44 0.55 -5.67
N GLN A 407 -12.67 0.13 -5.39
CA GLN A 407 -13.03 -0.52 -4.14
C GLN A 407 -13.41 -1.98 -4.39
N PHE A 408 -13.10 -2.84 -3.43
CA PHE A 408 -13.74 -4.14 -3.30
C PHE A 408 -14.39 -4.27 -1.92
N LYS A 409 -15.48 -5.03 -1.85
CA LYS A 409 -16.21 -5.30 -0.61
C LYS A 409 -16.10 -6.77 -0.26
N VAL A 410 -15.50 -7.07 0.88
CA VAL A 410 -15.50 -8.41 1.46
C VAL A 410 -16.76 -8.59 2.32
N VAL A 411 -17.56 -9.61 2.04
CA VAL A 411 -18.85 -9.88 2.70
C VAL A 411 -18.91 -11.28 3.30
N CYS A 412 -19.74 -11.49 4.32
CA CYS A 412 -20.04 -12.84 4.78
C CYS A 412 -21.07 -13.50 3.85
N ARG A 413 -20.80 -14.74 3.45
CA ARG A 413 -21.66 -15.55 2.56
C ARG A 413 -23.09 -15.77 3.07
N ALA A 414 -23.39 -15.44 4.34
CA ALA A 414 -24.72 -15.51 4.91
C ALA A 414 -25.71 -14.47 4.34
N ASP A 415 -25.23 -13.37 3.74
CA ASP A 415 -26.11 -12.29 3.23
C ASP A 415 -26.85 -12.64 1.92
N LEU A 416 -26.60 -13.82 1.33
CA LEU A 416 -27.33 -14.33 0.16
C LEU A 416 -28.07 -15.65 0.41
N THR A 417 -28.10 -16.16 1.64
CA THR A 417 -28.80 -17.40 1.99
C THR A 417 -29.83 -17.21 3.11
N GLY A 418 -30.64 -16.15 3.02
CA GLY A 418 -31.79 -15.92 3.89
C GLY A 418 -33.12 -16.08 3.17
N SER A 419 -33.76 -17.23 3.36
CA SER A 419 -35.21 -17.48 3.16
C SER A 419 -35.75 -17.72 1.74
N SER A 420 -36.36 -18.90 1.55
CA SER A 420 -37.32 -19.19 0.47
C SER A 420 -38.77 -18.97 0.93
N ASP A 421 -38.97 -18.28 2.06
CA ASP A 421 -40.28 -17.92 2.59
C ASP A 421 -40.74 -16.59 1.98
N PRO A 422 -41.78 -16.58 1.13
CA PRO A 422 -42.33 -15.36 0.55
C PRO A 422 -43.04 -14.45 1.56
N ASN A 423 -42.99 -14.75 2.87
CA ASN A 423 -43.53 -13.92 3.95
C ASN A 423 -42.48 -13.45 4.95
N ASP A 424 -41.18 -13.56 4.63
CA ASP A 424 -40.12 -12.98 5.44
C ASP A 424 -40.18 -11.43 5.36
N PRO A 425 -40.40 -10.71 6.47
CA PRO A 425 -40.50 -9.25 6.46
C PRO A 425 -39.16 -8.54 6.18
N SER A 426 -38.04 -9.28 6.06
CA SER A 426 -36.77 -8.76 5.55
C SER A 426 -36.71 -8.69 4.01
N TYR A 427 -37.66 -9.33 3.31
CA TYR A 427 -37.82 -9.25 1.87
C TYR A 427 -38.82 -8.16 1.49
N GLY A 428 -38.34 -6.92 1.45
CA GLY A 428 -39.14 -5.78 1.03
C GLY A 428 -38.27 -4.65 0.49
N MET A 429 -37.80 -4.78 -0.75
CA MET A 429 -37.77 -3.58 -1.59
C MET A 429 -39.23 -3.28 -1.95
N PRO A 430 -39.75 -2.06 -1.70
CA PRO A 430 -41.06 -1.71 -2.19
C PRO A 430 -40.99 -1.63 -3.71
N ASP A 431 -41.68 -2.55 -4.38
CA ASP A 431 -42.09 -2.37 -5.76
C ASP A 431 -42.99 -1.13 -5.86
N GLY A 432 -42.65 -0.23 -6.77
CA GLY A 432 -43.64 0.61 -7.44
C GLY A 432 -43.67 2.08 -7.03
N ASP A 433 -43.47 2.88 -8.07
CA ASP A 433 -43.85 4.28 -8.22
C ASP A 433 -42.93 5.33 -7.59
N ALA A 434 -42.11 5.88 -8.50
CA ALA A 434 -41.58 7.22 -8.40
C ALA A 434 -42.71 8.23 -8.18
N ASP A 435 -42.81 8.73 -6.96
CA ASP A 435 -43.15 10.11 -6.69
C ASP A 435 -42.11 10.62 -5.69
N GLY A 436 -41.44 11.71 -6.05
CA GLY A 436 -40.39 12.31 -5.22
C GLY A 436 -40.98 12.75 -3.89
N ASP A 437 -40.41 12.23 -2.80
CA ASP A 437 -40.21 12.91 -1.50
C ASP A 437 -39.63 11.98 -0.40
N ASP A 438 -39.37 10.68 -0.65
CA ASP A 438 -38.85 9.74 0.37
C ASP A 438 -37.33 9.42 0.27
N PHE A 439 -36.49 10.41 -0.10
CA PHE A 439 -35.02 10.27 -0.11
C PHE A 439 -34.32 10.98 1.07
N PHE A 440 -34.98 11.08 2.24
CA PHE A 440 -34.47 11.85 3.38
C PHE A 440 -34.39 11.14 4.73
N PHE A 441 -34.66 9.82 4.83
CA PHE A 441 -34.69 9.15 6.14
C PHE A 441 -33.45 8.32 6.54
N TYR A 442 -32.37 8.32 5.75
CA TYR A 442 -31.11 7.66 6.13
C TYR A 442 -29.90 8.59 6.27
N LEU A 443 -30.10 9.92 6.16
CA LEU A 443 -29.03 10.92 6.28
C LEU A 443 -29.07 11.77 7.57
N ASP A 444 -30.12 11.68 8.39
CA ASP A 444 -30.28 12.55 9.57
C ASP A 444 -29.82 11.95 10.91
N ALA A 445 -29.38 10.69 10.95
CA ALA A 445 -28.87 10.07 12.19
C ALA A 445 -27.42 10.48 12.55
N PHE A 446 -26.69 11.14 11.65
CA PHE A 446 -25.29 11.52 11.86
C PHE A 446 -25.07 13.01 12.16
N ALA A 447 -26.13 13.84 12.22
CA ALA A 447 -25.96 15.30 12.27
C ALA A 447 -26.27 15.99 13.62
N THR A 448 -26.71 15.30 14.69
CA THR A 448 -27.10 16.00 15.94
C THR A 448 -26.76 15.31 17.27
N ALA A 449 -25.89 14.30 17.32
CA ALA A 449 -25.43 13.78 18.61
C ALA A 449 -24.34 14.68 19.21
N ASP A 450 -24.71 15.54 20.15
CA ASP A 450 -23.79 16.17 21.11
C ASP A 450 -23.12 15.05 21.93
N PHE A 451 -21.90 14.63 21.54
CA PHE A 451 -21.12 13.67 22.30
C PHE A 451 -20.56 14.35 23.56
N ALA A 452 -21.23 14.16 24.70
CA ALA A 452 -20.64 14.41 26.00
C ALA A 452 -19.64 13.27 26.31
N ILE A 453 -18.35 13.61 26.32
CA ILE A 453 -17.28 12.66 26.69
C ILE A 453 -17.43 12.33 28.19
N CYS A 454 -17.80 11.09 28.51
CA CYS A 454 -17.70 10.55 29.86
C CYS A 454 -16.22 10.23 30.18
N ASP A 455 -15.65 11.00 31.10
CA ASP A 455 -14.29 10.81 31.62
C ASP A 455 -14.24 9.56 32.52
N LEU A 456 -13.88 8.41 31.95
CA LEU A 456 -13.67 7.17 32.69
C LEU A 456 -12.26 7.15 33.30
N THR A 457 -12.09 7.82 34.44
CA THR A 457 -10.94 7.62 35.33
C THR A 457 -11.30 6.63 36.43
N GLY A 458 -11.06 5.32 36.23
CA GLY A 458 -11.21 4.34 37.31
C GLY A 458 -10.94 2.88 36.93
N SER A 459 -9.93 2.29 37.57
CA SER A 459 -9.62 0.85 37.82
C SER A 459 -9.81 -0.19 36.71
N SER A 460 -8.72 -0.85 36.33
CA SER A 460 -8.64 -1.96 35.35
C SER A 460 -8.86 -3.35 35.95
N ASP A 461 -9.67 -3.51 37.02
CA ASP A 461 -9.94 -4.82 37.63
C ASP A 461 -11.40 -5.27 37.37
N PRO A 462 -11.62 -6.32 36.57
CA PRO A 462 -12.96 -6.81 36.23
C PRO A 462 -13.69 -7.53 37.37
N ASN A 463 -13.15 -7.57 38.60
CA ASN A 463 -13.75 -8.26 39.74
C ASN A 463 -14.01 -7.39 40.97
N ASP A 464 -14.00 -6.05 40.88
CA ASP A 464 -14.33 -5.18 42.01
C ASP A 464 -15.86 -5.17 42.28
N PRO A 465 -16.34 -5.69 43.44
CA PRO A 465 -17.76 -5.75 43.77
C PRO A 465 -18.33 -4.41 44.31
N THR A 466 -17.57 -3.30 44.23
CA THR A 466 -17.99 -1.97 44.71
C THR A 466 -18.19 -0.93 43.60
N PHE A 467 -18.34 -1.37 42.34
CA PHE A 467 -18.65 -0.48 41.22
C PHE A 467 -20.12 -0.04 41.26
N ASP A 468 -20.39 1.09 41.93
CA ASP A 468 -21.64 1.84 41.80
C ASP A 468 -21.52 2.78 40.59
N ILE A 469 -22.36 2.57 39.57
CA ILE A 469 -22.52 3.51 38.44
C ILE A 469 -23.19 4.76 39.00
N PRO A 470 -22.61 5.97 38.85
CA PRO A 470 -23.31 7.20 39.22
C PRO A 470 -24.51 7.38 38.30
N ASP A 471 -25.71 7.54 38.88
CA ASP A 471 -26.93 7.89 38.15
C ASP A 471 -26.68 9.13 37.26
N GLY A 472 -26.59 8.93 35.94
CA GLY A 472 -26.51 9.99 34.94
C GLY A 472 -26.33 9.43 33.52
N ASP A 473 -27.42 9.40 32.75
CA ASP A 473 -27.53 9.31 31.28
C ASP A 473 -26.41 8.59 30.50
N CYS A 474 -26.15 7.32 30.84
CA CYS A 474 -25.51 6.39 29.92
C CYS A 474 -26.49 5.25 29.65
N ASP A 475 -27.19 5.31 28.51
CA ASP A 475 -28.09 4.22 28.10
C ASP A 475 -27.26 2.98 27.76
N GLY A 476 -27.70 1.81 28.20
CA GLY A 476 -26.95 0.55 28.13
C GLY A 476 -26.70 0.01 26.72
N ASP A 477 -27.11 0.73 25.67
CA ASP A 477 -26.98 0.36 24.27
C ASP A 477 -25.65 0.81 23.63
N ASP A 478 -24.93 1.77 24.21
CA ASP A 478 -23.63 2.23 23.68
C ASP A 478 -22.47 1.28 23.99
N PHE A 479 -22.61 0.42 25.01
CA PHE A 479 -21.58 -0.56 25.37
C PHE A 479 -21.58 -1.78 24.43
N PHE A 480 -22.72 -2.09 23.78
CA PHE A 480 -22.82 -3.23 22.87
C PHE A 480 -22.45 -2.91 21.42
N ARG A 481 -22.51 -1.64 20.99
CA ARG A 481 -22.06 -1.23 19.65
C ARG A 481 -20.53 -1.22 19.47
N TYR A 482 -19.77 -1.14 20.57
CA TYR A 482 -18.31 -1.17 20.54
C TYR A 482 -17.73 -2.59 20.34
N LEU A 483 -18.52 -3.64 20.58
CA LEU A 483 -18.09 -5.03 20.45
C LEU A 483 -18.38 -5.64 19.07
N ASP A 484 -19.43 -5.18 18.38
CA ASP A 484 -19.75 -5.66 17.02
C ASP A 484 -18.77 -5.12 15.94
N LEU A 485 -18.05 -4.04 16.23
CA LEU A 485 -17.02 -3.48 15.34
C LEU A 485 -15.64 -4.13 15.50
N PHE A 486 -15.43 -4.94 16.56
CA PHE A 486 -14.09 -5.46 16.90
C PHE A 486 -13.93 -6.98 16.82
N ALA A 487 -14.98 -7.76 16.54
CA ALA A 487 -14.85 -9.22 16.52
C ALA A 487 -15.90 -10.00 15.71
N ALA A 488 -16.52 -9.43 14.68
CA ALA A 488 -17.41 -10.22 13.84
C ALA A 488 -16.63 -10.99 12.77
N GLY A 489 -15.90 -12.03 13.18
CA GLY A 489 -15.72 -13.18 12.31
C GLY A 489 -17.11 -13.68 11.88
N CYS A 490 -17.26 -14.13 10.64
CA CYS A 490 -18.58 -14.56 10.14
C CYS A 490 -19.24 -15.55 11.13
N PRO A 491 -20.51 -15.35 11.51
CA PRO A 491 -21.22 -16.22 12.45
C PRO A 491 -21.39 -17.67 11.95
#